data_AF-A0A1I5SHD4-F1
#
_entry.id   AF-A0A1I5SHD4-F1
#
_cell.length_a   1.000
_cell.length_b   1.000
_cell.length_c   1.000
_cell.angle_alpha   90.00
_cell.angle_beta   90.00
_cell.angle_gamma   90.00
#
_symmetry.space_group_name_H-M   'P 1'
#
loop_
_entity.id
_entity.type
_entity.pdbx_description
1 polymer ?
#
loop_
_entity_poly.entity_id
_entity_poly.type
_entity_poly.pdbx_seq_one_letter_code
_entity_poly.pdbx_strand_id
1 'polypeptide(L)'
;MLSPKTIEIVKSTAPLLAETGPVLTAHFYDRMFKHNPELMNIFNMSNQFTGAQREALFNAIHGYAANIDNIEVLLPVVEKIAQKHVSFNITPEMYAIVGENLLATIDEMFNPGKEVIDAWAEAYGLLADVFITREEEIYQGKESTEGGWRGTREFTLLTKTKESDVITSFVFAPVDGKPVTGYKPGQYIGIYLHPEQFEHQEIRQYSLSSAPKTNTYRISVKRDPQGIVSNYLHDHLNVGDAVKLAPPSGDFFLEASKDTPVALISGGVGLTPMLSMLETLTGKHDADIHWIHATENGQHHAFGEHINHLIQQNPRAKRNIWYRDPLATDSLAEDYDHAGIIDISIVDGLTDDAQRHFYLCGPVGFMQAVAKQLVGAGISKGSIHYECFGPHKVID
;
A
#
# COMPACT_ATOMS: atom_id res chain seq x y z
N MET A 1 -10.49 -23.77 -17.09
CA MET A 1 -10.28 -24.76 -16.01
C MET A 1 -9.10 -25.64 -16.39
N LEU A 2 -8.21 -25.94 -15.45
CA LEU A 2 -7.05 -26.80 -15.70
C LEU A 2 -7.45 -28.28 -15.68
N SER A 3 -6.69 -29.11 -16.39
CA SER A 3 -6.89 -30.56 -16.33
C SER A 3 -6.41 -31.12 -14.97
N PRO A 4 -6.98 -32.24 -14.47
CA PRO A 4 -6.49 -32.88 -13.25
C PRO A 4 -4.99 -33.22 -13.31
N LYS A 5 -4.51 -33.60 -14.50
CA LYS A 5 -3.11 -33.91 -14.76
C LYS A 5 -2.22 -32.67 -14.62
N THR A 6 -2.65 -31.53 -15.16
CA THR A 6 -1.94 -30.24 -15.00
C THR A 6 -1.81 -29.85 -13.53
N ILE A 7 -2.90 -29.98 -12.77
CA ILE A 7 -2.93 -29.70 -11.33
C ILE A 7 -1.95 -30.60 -10.58
N GLU A 8 -1.94 -31.91 -10.86
CA GLU A 8 -1.03 -32.86 -10.23
C GLU A 8 0.45 -32.55 -10.52
N ILE A 9 0.78 -32.21 -11.76
CA ILE A 9 2.15 -31.86 -12.17
C ILE A 9 2.61 -30.58 -11.44
N VAL A 10 1.78 -29.53 -11.43
CA VAL A 10 2.14 -28.27 -10.77
C VAL A 10 2.30 -28.47 -9.26
N LYS A 11 1.37 -29.18 -8.61
CA LYS A 11 1.47 -29.46 -7.16
C LYS A 11 2.69 -30.30 -6.80
N SER A 12 3.05 -31.29 -7.63
CA SER A 12 4.21 -32.16 -7.36
C SER A 12 5.56 -31.50 -7.63
N THR A 13 5.61 -30.50 -8.52
CA THR A 13 6.85 -29.79 -8.88
C THR A 13 7.04 -28.47 -8.14
N ALA A 14 5.98 -27.87 -7.58
CA ALA A 14 6.05 -26.64 -6.81
C ALA A 14 7.02 -26.68 -5.61
N PRO A 15 7.11 -27.78 -4.82
CA PRO A 15 8.10 -27.86 -3.74
C PRO A 15 9.55 -27.73 -4.20
N LEU A 16 9.89 -28.27 -5.38
CA LEU A 16 11.25 -28.15 -5.94
C LEU A 16 11.57 -26.69 -6.32
N LEU A 17 10.59 -26.01 -6.94
CA LEU A 17 10.72 -24.57 -7.21
C LEU A 17 10.87 -23.80 -5.89
N ALA A 18 10.14 -24.23 -4.85
CA ALA A 18 10.17 -23.63 -3.53
C ALA A 18 11.56 -23.73 -2.87
N GLU A 19 12.16 -24.92 -2.90
CA GLU A 19 13.48 -25.17 -2.32
C GLU A 19 14.59 -24.36 -3.00
N THR A 20 14.43 -24.03 -4.28
CA THR A 20 15.40 -23.24 -5.05
C THR A 20 15.38 -21.75 -4.66
N GLY A 21 14.26 -21.29 -4.09
CA GLY A 21 14.19 -20.05 -3.32
C GLY A 21 14.73 -18.80 -4.03
N PRO A 22 15.58 -17.98 -3.38
CA PRO A 22 16.11 -16.72 -3.92
C PRO A 22 16.92 -16.85 -5.21
N VAL A 23 17.48 -18.03 -5.51
CA VAL A 23 18.30 -18.23 -6.72
C VAL A 23 17.44 -18.24 -7.98
N LEU A 24 16.28 -18.91 -7.93
CA LEU A 24 15.34 -18.96 -9.04
C LEU A 24 14.85 -17.55 -9.39
N THR A 25 14.46 -16.78 -8.38
CA THR A 25 13.96 -15.43 -8.59
C THR A 25 15.05 -14.47 -9.06
N ALA A 26 16.29 -14.61 -8.59
CA ALA A 26 17.41 -13.84 -9.13
C ALA A 26 17.61 -14.12 -10.63
N HIS A 27 17.65 -15.39 -11.04
CA HIS A 27 17.80 -15.78 -12.45
C HIS A 27 16.63 -15.27 -13.31
N PHE A 28 15.40 -15.35 -12.80
CA PHE A 28 14.22 -14.80 -13.46
C PHE A 28 14.34 -13.30 -13.73
N TYR A 29 14.70 -12.50 -12.72
CA TYR A 29 14.83 -11.05 -12.90
C TYR A 29 16.00 -10.67 -13.81
N ASP A 30 17.15 -11.34 -13.68
CA ASP A 30 18.30 -11.12 -14.55
C ASP A 30 17.95 -11.42 -16.01
N ARG A 31 17.23 -12.52 -16.26
CA ARG A 31 16.73 -12.87 -17.59
C ARG A 31 15.74 -11.83 -18.11
N MET A 32 14.73 -11.48 -17.30
CA MET A 32 13.69 -10.54 -17.70
C MET A 32 14.27 -9.18 -18.05
N PHE A 33 15.09 -8.60 -17.18
CA PHE A 33 15.65 -7.27 -17.44
C PHE A 33 16.69 -7.24 -18.56
N LYS A 34 17.36 -8.37 -18.84
CA LYS A 34 18.26 -8.49 -19.98
C LYS A 34 17.51 -8.48 -21.32
N HIS A 35 16.36 -9.15 -21.40
CA HIS A 35 15.58 -9.28 -22.64
C HIS A 35 14.51 -8.17 -22.77
N ASN A 36 14.10 -7.59 -21.66
CA ASN A 36 13.03 -6.59 -21.53
C ASN A 36 13.46 -5.42 -20.61
N PRO A 37 14.52 -4.67 -20.98
CA PRO A 37 15.06 -3.59 -20.15
C PRO A 37 14.06 -2.46 -19.91
N GLU A 38 13.04 -2.30 -20.76
CA GLU A 38 11.95 -1.33 -20.58
C GLU A 38 11.20 -1.50 -19.25
N LEU A 39 11.14 -2.72 -18.71
CA LEU A 39 10.47 -3.01 -17.44
C LEU A 39 11.19 -2.38 -16.23
N MET A 40 12.46 -2.00 -16.36
CA MET A 40 13.17 -1.24 -15.31
C MET A 40 12.51 0.12 -15.02
N ASN A 41 11.69 0.65 -15.94
CA ASN A 41 10.90 1.89 -15.75
C ASN A 41 9.58 1.67 -14.98
N ILE A 42 9.29 0.44 -14.59
CA ILE A 42 8.07 0.04 -13.87
C ILE A 42 8.44 -0.57 -12.52
N PHE A 43 9.43 -1.46 -12.52
CA PHE A 43 9.93 -2.10 -11.32
C PHE A 43 10.69 -1.11 -10.44
N ASN A 44 10.47 -1.21 -9.13
CA ASN A 44 11.30 -0.46 -8.17
C ASN A 44 12.66 -1.15 -8.06
N MET A 45 13.67 -0.57 -8.72
CA MET A 45 15.02 -1.14 -8.74
C MET A 45 15.65 -1.17 -7.34
N SER A 46 15.32 -0.25 -6.43
CA SER A 46 15.79 -0.29 -5.04
C SER A 46 15.33 -1.56 -4.31
N ASN A 47 14.10 -2.05 -4.58
CA ASN A 47 13.57 -3.28 -3.97
C ASN A 47 14.20 -4.56 -4.55
N GLN A 48 14.76 -4.48 -5.76
CA GLN A 48 15.51 -5.60 -6.36
C GLN A 48 16.82 -5.84 -5.61
N PHE A 49 17.49 -4.76 -5.20
CA PHE A 49 18.73 -4.84 -4.42
C PHE A 49 18.51 -5.35 -2.99
N THR A 50 17.34 -5.10 -2.38
CA THR A 50 17.03 -5.57 -1.02
C THR A 50 16.48 -7.00 -0.96
N GLY A 51 16.15 -7.61 -2.11
CA GLY A 51 15.62 -8.97 -2.21
C GLY A 51 14.15 -9.14 -1.81
N ALA A 52 13.51 -8.13 -1.23
CA ALA A 52 12.11 -8.22 -0.77
C ALA A 52 11.11 -8.47 -1.91
N GLN A 53 11.37 -7.95 -3.12
CA GLN A 53 10.53 -8.21 -4.29
C GLN A 53 10.71 -9.61 -4.86
N ARG A 54 11.93 -10.17 -4.74
CA ARG A 54 12.24 -11.56 -5.11
C ARG A 54 11.44 -12.53 -4.25
N GLU A 55 11.42 -12.29 -2.94
CA GLU A 55 10.65 -13.07 -1.97
C GLU A 55 9.13 -13.01 -2.24
N ALA A 56 8.60 -11.83 -2.57
CA ALA A 56 7.16 -11.65 -2.79
C ALA A 56 6.63 -12.41 -4.02
N LEU A 57 7.33 -12.33 -5.16
CA LEU A 57 6.94 -13.07 -6.37
C LEU A 57 6.98 -14.59 -6.13
N PHE A 58 8.04 -15.06 -5.47
CA PHE A 58 8.19 -16.45 -5.10
C PHE A 58 7.04 -16.95 -4.21
N ASN A 59 6.72 -16.21 -3.14
CA ASN A 59 5.64 -16.57 -2.23
C ASN A 59 4.27 -16.56 -2.93
N ALA A 60 4.06 -15.66 -3.89
CA ALA A 60 2.83 -15.62 -4.68
C ALA A 60 2.69 -16.87 -5.59
N ILE A 61 3.77 -17.26 -6.28
CA ILE A 61 3.77 -18.48 -7.12
C ILE A 61 3.54 -19.73 -6.27
N HIS A 62 4.23 -19.83 -5.13
CA HIS A 62 4.06 -20.95 -4.21
C HIS A 62 2.65 -21.01 -3.61
N GLY A 63 2.13 -19.87 -3.15
CA GLY A 63 0.77 -19.76 -2.61
C GLY A 63 -0.30 -20.10 -3.65
N TYR A 64 -0.11 -19.69 -4.90
CA TYR A 64 -0.97 -20.07 -6.01
C TYR A 64 -0.90 -21.58 -6.29
N ALA A 65 0.30 -22.15 -6.43
CA ALA A 65 0.47 -23.57 -6.72
C ALA A 65 -0.16 -24.46 -5.64
N ALA A 66 -0.07 -24.06 -4.37
CA ALA A 66 -0.71 -24.76 -3.25
C ALA A 66 -2.25 -24.75 -3.32
N ASN A 67 -2.85 -23.72 -3.96
CA ASN A 67 -4.30 -23.50 -4.03
C ASN A 67 -4.84 -23.51 -5.46
N ILE A 68 -4.13 -24.13 -6.41
CA ILE A 68 -4.46 -24.09 -7.85
C ILE A 68 -5.83 -24.70 -8.19
N ASP A 69 -6.34 -25.59 -7.33
CA ASP A 69 -7.67 -26.20 -7.39
C ASP A 69 -8.73 -25.49 -6.53
N ASN A 70 -8.35 -24.43 -5.81
CA ASN A 70 -9.22 -23.61 -4.97
C ASN A 70 -8.86 -22.12 -5.07
N ILE A 71 -8.96 -21.57 -6.27
CA ILE A 71 -8.58 -20.18 -6.59
C ILE A 71 -9.44 -19.17 -5.81
N GLU A 72 -10.65 -19.52 -5.40
CA GLU A 72 -11.55 -18.64 -4.64
C GLU A 72 -10.91 -18.11 -3.34
N VAL A 73 -10.06 -18.92 -2.69
CA VAL A 73 -9.33 -18.54 -1.47
C VAL A 73 -8.32 -17.42 -1.75
N LEU A 74 -7.88 -17.26 -2.99
CA LEU A 74 -6.90 -16.26 -3.39
C LEU A 74 -7.57 -14.93 -3.78
N LEU A 75 -8.89 -14.86 -3.93
CA LEU A 75 -9.58 -13.65 -4.39
C LEU A 75 -9.25 -12.39 -3.58
N PRO A 76 -9.17 -12.41 -2.23
CA PRO A 76 -8.77 -11.22 -1.48
C PRO A 76 -7.33 -10.76 -1.79
N VAL A 77 -6.42 -11.71 -1.98
CA VAL A 77 -5.02 -11.43 -2.33
C VAL A 77 -4.90 -10.92 -3.78
N VAL A 78 -5.68 -11.50 -4.69
CA VAL A 78 -5.80 -11.05 -6.08
C VAL A 78 -6.29 -9.61 -6.13
N GLU A 79 -7.35 -9.25 -5.38
CA GLU A 79 -7.85 -7.86 -5.33
C GLU A 79 -6.77 -6.89 -4.88
N LYS A 80 -6.07 -7.21 -3.79
CA LYS A 80 -4.99 -6.37 -3.27
C LYS A 80 -3.87 -6.14 -4.30
N ILE A 81 -3.46 -7.20 -4.99
CA ILE A 81 -2.41 -7.14 -6.02
C ILE A 81 -2.92 -6.41 -7.28
N ALA A 82 -4.15 -6.66 -7.73
CA ALA A 82 -4.75 -6.00 -8.89
C ALA A 82 -4.85 -4.47 -8.67
N GLN A 83 -5.29 -4.03 -7.48
CA GLN A 83 -5.31 -2.61 -7.10
C GLN A 83 -3.92 -1.97 -7.21
N LYS A 84 -2.89 -2.72 -6.79
CA LYS A 84 -1.49 -2.31 -6.91
C LYS A 84 -1.08 -2.24 -8.38
N HIS A 85 -1.27 -3.29 -9.16
CA HIS A 85 -0.94 -3.34 -10.59
C HIS A 85 -1.56 -2.20 -11.39
N VAL A 86 -2.82 -1.85 -11.11
CA VAL A 86 -3.48 -0.69 -11.71
C VAL A 86 -2.74 0.62 -11.43
N SER A 87 -2.18 0.80 -10.23
CA SER A 87 -1.36 1.98 -9.93
C SER A 87 0.04 1.99 -10.57
N PHE A 88 0.48 0.83 -11.08
CA PHE A 88 1.68 0.66 -11.89
C PHE A 88 1.40 0.64 -13.40
N ASN A 89 0.13 0.71 -13.82
CA ASN A 89 -0.31 0.61 -15.21
C ASN A 89 0.18 -0.70 -15.88
N ILE A 90 0.08 -1.82 -15.16
CA ILE A 90 0.38 -3.15 -15.71
C ILE A 90 -0.62 -3.48 -16.83
N THR A 91 -0.11 -4.11 -17.90
CA THR A 91 -0.89 -4.45 -19.10
C THR A 91 -0.84 -5.96 -19.39
N PRO A 92 -1.78 -6.50 -20.19
CA PRO A 92 -1.76 -7.91 -20.60
C PRO A 92 -0.46 -8.33 -21.29
N GLU A 93 0.17 -7.45 -22.06
CA GLU A 93 1.44 -7.72 -22.74
C GLU A 93 2.58 -7.96 -21.74
N MET A 94 2.54 -7.29 -20.59
CA MET A 94 3.54 -7.50 -19.53
C MET A 94 3.40 -8.87 -18.88
N TYR A 95 2.18 -9.42 -18.78
CA TYR A 95 1.98 -10.81 -18.36
C TYR A 95 2.63 -11.79 -19.35
N ALA A 96 2.49 -11.57 -20.66
CA ALA A 96 3.16 -12.43 -21.64
C ALA A 96 4.69 -12.43 -21.45
N ILE A 97 5.30 -11.26 -21.22
CA ILE A 97 6.73 -11.12 -20.95
C ILE A 97 7.14 -11.86 -19.67
N VAL A 98 6.38 -11.69 -18.59
CA VAL A 98 6.64 -12.35 -17.30
C VAL A 98 6.53 -13.87 -17.45
N GLY A 99 5.49 -14.37 -18.13
CA GLY A 99 5.28 -15.79 -18.38
C GLY A 99 6.42 -16.42 -19.16
N GLU A 100 6.84 -15.78 -20.27
CA GLU A 100 7.96 -16.26 -21.08
C GLU A 100 9.25 -16.38 -20.25
N ASN A 101 9.59 -15.34 -19.49
CA ASN A 101 10.80 -15.31 -18.69
C ASN A 101 10.75 -16.30 -17.51
N LEU A 102 9.58 -16.50 -16.90
CA LEU A 102 9.39 -17.47 -15.81
C LEU A 102 9.56 -18.91 -16.32
N LEU A 103 8.87 -19.26 -17.40
CA LEU A 103 8.92 -20.62 -17.96
C LEU A 103 10.33 -20.95 -18.47
N ALA A 104 10.98 -20.01 -19.15
CA ALA A 104 12.35 -20.19 -19.60
C ALA A 104 13.33 -20.32 -18.41
N THR A 105 13.11 -19.59 -17.32
CA THR A 105 13.91 -19.75 -16.09
C THR A 105 13.78 -21.16 -15.50
N ILE A 106 12.55 -21.69 -15.45
CA ILE A 106 12.30 -23.04 -14.97
C ILE A 106 12.98 -24.07 -15.89
N ASP A 107 12.90 -23.90 -17.20
CA ASP A 107 13.52 -24.80 -18.18
C ASP A 107 15.06 -24.77 -18.10
N GLU A 108 15.66 -23.57 -18.05
CA GLU A 108 17.11 -23.36 -17.97
C GLU A 108 17.71 -23.94 -16.68
N MET A 109 17.00 -23.85 -15.55
CA MET A 109 17.50 -24.28 -14.25
C MET A 109 17.28 -25.75 -13.95
N PHE A 110 16.15 -26.33 -14.38
CA PHE A 110 15.76 -27.68 -13.98
C PHE A 110 15.65 -28.66 -15.14
N ASN A 111 15.53 -28.16 -16.39
CA ASN A 111 15.27 -28.96 -17.58
C ASN A 111 14.20 -30.05 -17.34
N PRO A 112 13.02 -29.68 -16.81
CA PRO A 112 12.07 -30.65 -16.26
C PRO A 112 11.31 -31.44 -17.34
N GLY A 113 11.54 -31.11 -18.61
CA GLY A 113 10.87 -31.70 -19.75
C GLY A 113 9.59 -30.94 -20.14
N LYS A 114 9.20 -31.12 -21.42
CA LYS A 114 8.11 -30.37 -22.05
C LYS A 114 6.78 -30.46 -21.29
N GLU A 115 6.46 -31.64 -20.77
CA GLU A 115 5.19 -31.87 -20.05
C GLU A 115 5.06 -31.01 -18.79
N VAL A 116 6.17 -30.81 -18.06
CA VAL A 116 6.18 -29.93 -16.87
C VAL A 116 6.07 -28.48 -17.28
N ILE A 117 6.81 -28.05 -18.30
CA ILE A 117 6.75 -26.67 -18.81
C ILE A 117 5.35 -26.33 -19.33
N ASP A 118 4.73 -27.22 -20.11
CA ASP A 118 3.36 -27.03 -20.61
C ASP A 118 2.36 -26.89 -19.44
N ALA A 119 2.49 -27.72 -18.39
CA ALA A 119 1.62 -27.65 -17.23
C ALA A 119 1.77 -26.32 -16.45
N TRP A 120 3.01 -25.85 -16.26
CA TRP A 120 3.26 -24.54 -15.65
C TRP A 120 2.78 -23.38 -16.54
N ALA A 121 2.86 -23.51 -17.86
CA ALA A 121 2.36 -22.52 -18.79
C ALA A 121 0.83 -22.38 -18.71
N GLU A 122 0.11 -23.50 -18.68
CA GLU A 122 -1.35 -23.52 -18.48
C GLU A 122 -1.74 -22.90 -17.13
N ALA A 123 -1.03 -23.26 -16.05
CA ALA A 123 -1.27 -22.73 -14.72
C ALA A 123 -1.02 -21.22 -14.64
N TYR A 124 0.11 -20.76 -15.19
CA TYR A 124 0.43 -19.34 -15.29
C TYR A 124 -0.64 -18.57 -16.06
N GLY A 125 -1.03 -19.08 -17.24
CA GLY A 125 -2.05 -18.47 -18.09
C GLY A 125 -3.37 -18.27 -17.36
N LEU A 126 -3.83 -19.29 -16.61
CA LEU A 126 -5.06 -19.17 -15.83
C LEU A 126 -4.97 -18.06 -14.77
N LEU A 127 -3.85 -17.95 -14.03
CA LEU A 127 -3.68 -16.89 -13.05
C LEU A 127 -3.56 -15.51 -13.70
N ALA A 128 -2.82 -15.41 -14.81
CA ALA A 128 -2.68 -14.19 -15.59
C ALA A 128 -4.04 -13.69 -16.07
N ASP A 129 -4.90 -14.56 -16.60
CA ASP A 129 -6.25 -14.21 -17.05
C ASP A 129 -7.12 -13.66 -15.91
N VAL A 130 -7.01 -14.24 -14.70
CA VAL A 130 -7.73 -13.73 -13.51
C VAL A 130 -7.30 -12.30 -13.19
N PHE A 131 -5.99 -12.03 -13.19
CA PHE A 131 -5.49 -10.67 -12.95
C PHE A 131 -5.87 -9.71 -14.07
N ILE A 132 -5.64 -10.07 -15.33
CA ILE A 132 -5.95 -9.24 -16.50
C ILE A 132 -7.42 -8.85 -16.49
N THR A 133 -8.32 -9.80 -16.26
CA THR A 133 -9.76 -9.55 -16.20
C THR A 133 -10.08 -8.56 -15.09
N ARG A 134 -9.55 -8.80 -13.88
CA ARG A 134 -9.84 -7.95 -12.72
C ARG A 134 -9.25 -6.55 -12.86
N GLU A 135 -8.04 -6.42 -13.38
CA GLU A 135 -7.37 -5.14 -13.62
C GLU A 135 -8.11 -4.33 -14.68
N GLU A 136 -8.59 -4.97 -15.74
CA GLU A 136 -9.41 -4.31 -16.77
C GLU A 136 -10.72 -3.78 -16.19
N GLU A 137 -11.41 -4.54 -15.33
CA GLU A 137 -12.60 -4.05 -14.62
C GLU A 137 -12.30 -2.80 -13.79
N ILE A 138 -11.15 -2.79 -13.09
CA ILE A 138 -10.73 -1.64 -12.29
C ILE A 138 -10.37 -0.46 -13.20
N TYR A 139 -9.65 -0.67 -14.31
CA TYR A 139 -9.33 0.40 -15.27
C TYR A 139 -10.60 1.04 -15.85
N GLN A 140 -11.55 0.22 -16.32
CA GLN A 140 -12.83 0.69 -16.87
C GLN A 140 -13.66 1.42 -15.82
N GLY A 141 -13.72 0.87 -14.60
CA GLY A 141 -14.40 1.50 -13.47
C GLY A 141 -13.82 2.88 -13.14
N LYS A 142 -12.51 3.06 -13.26
CA LYS A 142 -11.85 4.34 -12.99
C LYS A 142 -12.07 5.34 -14.11
N GLU A 143 -11.88 4.98 -15.38
CA GLU A 143 -12.01 5.91 -16.50
C GLU A 143 -13.45 6.35 -16.80
N SER A 144 -14.45 5.54 -16.38
CA SER A 144 -15.87 5.85 -16.53
C SER A 144 -16.42 6.82 -15.47
N THR A 145 -15.68 7.09 -14.39
CA THR A 145 -16.10 8.03 -13.35
C THR A 145 -15.85 9.49 -13.73
N GLU A 146 -16.65 10.41 -13.20
CA GLU A 146 -16.40 11.84 -13.36
C GLU A 146 -15.01 12.21 -12.80
N GLY A 147 -14.19 12.87 -13.61
CA GLY A 147 -12.81 13.22 -13.26
C GLY A 147 -11.84 12.03 -13.24
N GLY A 148 -12.30 10.83 -13.62
CA GLY A 148 -11.52 9.61 -13.74
C GLY A 148 -10.68 9.55 -15.01
N TRP A 149 -9.68 8.67 -15.01
CA TRP A 149 -8.79 8.42 -16.16
C TRP A 149 -8.16 7.04 -16.09
N ARG A 150 -7.64 6.57 -17.23
CA ARG A 150 -6.77 5.39 -17.37
C ARG A 150 -5.33 5.83 -17.65
N GLY A 151 -4.34 5.05 -17.21
CA GLY A 151 -2.94 5.42 -17.40
C GLY A 151 -2.47 6.47 -16.40
N THR A 152 -1.80 7.50 -16.89
CA THR A 152 -1.35 8.64 -16.09
C THR A 152 -1.98 9.94 -16.58
N ARG A 153 -2.18 10.87 -15.66
CA ARG A 153 -2.64 12.24 -15.91
C ARG A 153 -1.67 13.21 -15.27
N GLU A 154 -1.45 14.37 -15.90
CA GLU A 154 -0.51 15.37 -15.39
C GLU A 154 -1.16 16.27 -14.34
N PHE A 155 -0.41 16.52 -13.27
CA PHE A 155 -0.80 17.35 -12.15
C PHE A 155 0.31 18.33 -11.79
N THR A 156 -0.06 19.57 -11.53
CA THR A 156 0.84 20.61 -11.01
C THR A 156 0.85 20.61 -9.49
N LEU A 157 2.02 20.74 -8.89
CA LEU A 157 2.18 20.97 -7.46
C LEU A 157 1.72 22.39 -7.11
N LEU A 158 0.62 22.51 -6.36
CA LEU A 158 0.07 23.79 -5.91
C LEU A 158 0.70 24.27 -4.60
N THR A 159 0.87 23.37 -3.63
CA THR A 159 1.45 23.71 -2.33
C THR A 159 2.39 22.63 -1.83
N LYS A 160 3.43 23.07 -1.13
CA LYS A 160 4.42 22.24 -0.46
C LYS A 160 4.57 22.73 0.98
N THR A 161 4.16 21.92 1.95
CA THR A 161 4.09 22.32 3.36
C THR A 161 4.90 21.36 4.21
N LYS A 162 5.87 21.88 4.97
CA LYS A 162 6.60 21.07 5.94
C LYS A 162 5.70 20.80 7.16
N GLU A 163 5.38 19.54 7.40
CA GLU A 163 4.46 19.11 8.47
C GLU A 163 5.22 18.69 9.73
N SER A 164 6.47 18.22 9.57
CA SER A 164 7.43 17.94 10.63
C SER A 164 8.84 17.98 10.05
N ASP A 165 9.88 17.68 10.84
CA ASP A 165 11.25 17.63 10.33
C ASP A 165 11.47 16.58 9.25
N VAL A 166 10.62 15.55 9.22
CA VAL A 166 10.76 14.43 8.28
C VAL A 166 9.58 14.30 7.32
N ILE A 167 8.44 14.96 7.52
CA ILE A 167 7.26 14.83 6.65
C ILE A 167 6.92 16.17 5.97
N THR A 168 6.67 16.12 4.67
CA THR A 168 6.19 17.26 3.87
C THR A 168 4.94 16.86 3.09
N SER A 169 3.91 17.71 3.12
CA SER A 169 2.70 17.60 2.30
C SER A 169 2.90 18.21 0.92
N PHE A 170 2.27 17.60 -0.07
CA PHE A 170 2.23 18.04 -1.46
C PHE A 170 0.77 18.02 -1.92
N VAL A 171 0.25 19.17 -2.36
CA VAL A 171 -1.11 19.29 -2.91
C VAL A 171 -1.03 19.48 -4.41
N PHE A 172 -1.69 18.60 -5.14
CA PHE A 172 -1.66 18.54 -6.60
C PHE A 172 -3.03 18.89 -7.19
N ALA A 173 -3.03 19.62 -8.30
CA ALA A 173 -4.22 19.86 -9.14
C ALA A 173 -3.94 19.47 -10.60
N PRO A 174 -4.95 18.98 -11.33
CA PRO A 174 -4.75 18.53 -12.70
C PRO A 174 -4.44 19.70 -13.64
N VAL A 175 -3.46 19.52 -14.52
CA VAL A 175 -3.01 20.55 -15.48
C VAL A 175 -4.13 20.98 -16.43
N ASP A 176 -5.00 20.04 -16.80
CA ASP A 176 -6.12 20.28 -17.73
C ASP A 176 -7.30 21.05 -17.11
N GLY A 177 -7.25 21.37 -15.81
CA GLY A 177 -8.29 22.10 -15.09
C GLY A 177 -9.63 21.36 -14.91
N LYS A 178 -9.72 20.09 -15.33
CA LYS A 178 -10.94 19.28 -15.17
C LYS A 178 -11.02 18.69 -13.75
N PRO A 179 -12.21 18.25 -13.27
CA PRO A 179 -12.34 17.58 -11.99
C PRO A 179 -11.42 16.36 -11.83
N VAL A 180 -11.23 15.94 -10.58
CA VAL A 180 -10.55 14.69 -10.23
C VAL A 180 -11.57 13.71 -9.64
N THR A 181 -11.37 12.42 -9.90
CA THR A 181 -12.25 11.38 -9.34
C THR A 181 -12.15 11.32 -7.81
N GLY A 182 -13.26 10.96 -7.17
CA GLY A 182 -13.29 10.69 -5.74
C GLY A 182 -12.44 9.46 -5.37
N TYR A 183 -12.29 9.23 -4.07
CA TYR A 183 -11.60 8.04 -3.55
C TYR A 183 -12.20 7.66 -2.20
N LYS A 184 -11.94 6.42 -1.77
CA LYS A 184 -12.28 5.97 -0.43
C LYS A 184 -11.15 6.32 0.54
N PRO A 185 -11.45 6.87 1.73
CA PRO A 185 -10.42 7.26 2.69
C PRO A 185 -9.56 6.06 3.12
N GLY A 186 -8.25 6.14 2.87
CA GLY A 186 -7.31 5.02 3.04
C GLY A 186 -6.61 4.61 1.74
N GLN A 187 -7.23 4.87 0.59
CA GLN A 187 -6.64 4.62 -0.73
C GLN A 187 -5.39 5.48 -0.98
N TYR A 188 -4.58 5.04 -1.94
CA TYR A 188 -3.34 5.68 -2.36
C TYR A 188 -3.37 6.10 -3.82
N ILE A 189 -2.40 6.92 -4.19
CA ILE A 189 -2.16 7.35 -5.57
C ILE A 189 -0.75 6.97 -6.01
N GLY A 190 -0.59 6.51 -7.25
CA GLY A 190 0.70 6.23 -7.85
C GLY A 190 1.31 7.50 -8.46
N ILE A 191 2.51 7.89 -8.04
CA ILE A 191 3.27 8.99 -8.64
C ILE A 191 4.39 8.44 -9.53
N TYR A 192 4.46 8.96 -10.74
CA TYR A 192 5.42 8.59 -11.79
C TYR A 192 6.40 9.74 -11.96
N LEU A 193 7.69 9.45 -11.77
CA LEU A 193 8.77 10.44 -11.84
C LEU A 193 9.89 9.94 -12.73
N HIS A 194 10.31 10.77 -13.66
CA HIS A 194 11.51 10.55 -14.47
C HIS A 194 12.27 11.88 -14.66
N PRO A 195 12.74 12.51 -13.57
CA PRO A 195 13.66 13.64 -13.68
C PRO A 195 14.97 13.19 -14.32
N GLU A 196 15.71 14.11 -14.94
CA GLU A 196 16.96 13.81 -15.67
C GLU A 196 18.01 13.07 -14.82
N GLN A 197 17.98 13.25 -13.50
CA GLN A 197 18.90 12.60 -12.57
C GLN A 197 18.56 11.14 -12.23
N PHE A 198 17.41 10.62 -12.68
CA PHE A 198 17.04 9.22 -12.47
C PHE A 198 17.42 8.40 -13.71
N GLU A 199 18.09 7.26 -13.48
CA GLU A 199 18.44 6.32 -14.54
C GLU A 199 17.19 5.69 -15.19
N HIS A 200 16.18 5.41 -14.37
CA HIS A 200 14.90 4.84 -14.79
C HIS A 200 13.74 5.62 -14.21
N GLN A 201 12.56 5.48 -14.82
CA GLN A 201 11.34 6.02 -14.22
C GLN A 201 11.07 5.31 -12.89
N GLU A 202 10.78 6.10 -11.87
CA GLU A 202 10.43 5.61 -10.55
C GLU A 202 8.94 5.82 -10.28
N ILE A 203 8.29 4.75 -9.82
CA ILE A 203 6.87 4.75 -9.44
C ILE A 203 6.77 4.49 -7.94
N ARG A 204 6.07 5.35 -7.19
CA ARG A 204 5.80 5.15 -5.77
C ARG A 204 4.32 5.37 -5.45
N GLN A 205 3.85 4.67 -4.43
CA GLN A 205 2.49 4.80 -3.93
C GLN A 205 2.51 5.67 -2.68
N TYR A 206 1.61 6.64 -2.61
CA TYR A 206 1.41 7.47 -1.43
C TYR A 206 -0.06 7.52 -1.07
N SER A 207 -0.40 7.24 0.18
CA SER A 207 -1.76 7.39 0.68
C SER A 207 -2.26 8.82 0.44
N LEU A 208 -3.50 8.93 -0.03
CA LEU A 208 -4.20 10.20 -0.07
C LEU A 208 -4.50 10.59 1.38
N SER A 209 -3.99 11.75 1.77
CA SER A 209 -3.83 12.14 3.19
C SER A 209 -4.86 13.14 3.68
N SER A 210 -5.88 13.45 2.86
CA SER A 210 -7.02 14.31 3.20
C SER A 210 -8.34 13.59 2.93
N ALA A 211 -9.48 14.16 3.35
CA ALA A 211 -10.78 13.76 2.83
C ALA A 211 -10.88 14.02 1.31
N PRO A 212 -11.72 13.27 0.56
CA PRO A 212 -11.92 13.47 -0.86
C PRO A 212 -12.36 14.89 -1.23
N LYS A 213 -11.72 15.46 -2.26
CA LYS A 213 -12.01 16.76 -2.85
C LYS A 213 -12.20 16.58 -4.36
N THR A 214 -12.89 17.53 -5.01
CA THR A 214 -13.26 17.44 -6.43
C THR A 214 -12.19 17.96 -7.39
N ASN A 215 -11.14 18.60 -6.88
CA ASN A 215 -10.15 19.30 -7.72
C ASN A 215 -8.68 19.06 -7.33
N THR A 216 -8.40 18.46 -6.17
CA THR A 216 -7.04 18.31 -5.67
C THR A 216 -6.81 16.98 -4.94
N TYR A 217 -5.58 16.51 -4.97
CA TYR A 217 -5.10 15.43 -4.10
C TYR A 217 -4.01 15.94 -3.17
N ARG A 218 -3.98 15.47 -1.92
CA ARG A 218 -2.89 15.72 -0.98
C ARG A 218 -2.20 14.41 -0.63
N ILE A 219 -0.89 14.34 -0.83
CA ILE A 219 -0.03 13.28 -0.27
C ILE A 219 0.87 13.90 0.79
N SER A 220 1.32 13.09 1.75
CA SER A 220 2.30 13.53 2.75
C SER A 220 3.43 12.51 2.82
N VAL A 221 4.65 12.96 2.56
CA VAL A 221 5.78 12.08 2.29
C VAL A 221 6.81 12.23 3.39
N LYS A 222 7.17 11.10 4.02
CA LYS A 222 8.33 11.03 4.91
C LYS A 222 9.61 10.95 4.09
N ARG A 223 10.60 11.79 4.41
CA ARG A 223 11.96 11.67 3.91
C ARG A 223 12.57 10.38 4.44
N ASP A 224 12.97 9.50 3.53
CA ASP A 224 13.75 8.31 3.85
C ASP A 224 15.22 8.63 3.52
N PRO A 225 16.18 8.53 4.46
CA PRO A 225 17.59 8.81 4.20
C PRO A 225 18.17 8.05 2.99
N GLN A 226 17.63 6.88 2.65
CA GLN A 226 18.07 6.08 1.50
C GLN A 226 17.10 6.13 0.31
N GLY A 227 16.00 6.87 0.41
CA GLY A 227 14.94 6.87 -0.59
C GLY A 227 15.20 7.85 -1.74
N ILE A 228 15.32 7.35 -2.96
CA ILE A 228 15.50 8.17 -4.17
C ILE A 228 14.33 9.15 -4.37
N VAL A 229 13.10 8.63 -4.39
CA VAL A 229 11.90 9.43 -4.66
C VAL A 229 11.54 10.36 -3.51
N SER A 230 11.62 9.91 -2.26
CA SER A 230 11.25 10.76 -1.11
C SER A 230 12.19 11.95 -0.96
N ASN A 231 13.51 11.77 -1.15
CA ASN A 231 14.44 12.90 -1.18
C ASN A 231 14.17 13.81 -2.39
N TYR A 232 13.91 13.27 -3.58
CA TYR A 232 13.55 14.10 -4.74
C TYR A 232 12.34 15.00 -4.50
N LEU A 233 11.26 14.44 -3.94
CA LEU A 233 10.06 15.23 -3.62
C LEU A 233 10.37 16.36 -2.63
N HIS A 234 11.21 16.08 -1.63
CA HIS A 234 11.57 17.07 -0.63
C HIS A 234 12.55 18.14 -1.15
N ASP A 235 13.55 17.78 -1.96
CA ASP A 235 14.64 18.66 -2.33
C ASP A 235 14.45 19.35 -3.68
N HIS A 236 13.78 18.69 -4.63
CA HIS A 236 13.78 19.10 -6.03
C HIS A 236 12.39 19.40 -6.59
N LEU A 237 11.32 18.77 -6.09
CA LEU A 237 9.97 19.09 -6.54
C LEU A 237 9.48 20.40 -5.91
N ASN A 238 9.17 21.40 -6.72
CA ASN A 238 8.77 22.75 -6.32
C ASN A 238 7.37 23.10 -6.80
N VAL A 239 6.75 24.08 -6.14
CA VAL A 239 5.43 24.59 -6.54
C VAL A 239 5.51 25.08 -7.99
N GLY A 240 4.55 24.65 -8.82
CA GLY A 240 4.52 24.89 -10.25
C GLY A 240 5.03 23.73 -11.10
N ASP A 241 5.83 22.81 -10.53
CA ASP A 241 6.30 21.61 -11.25
C ASP A 241 5.15 20.64 -11.52
N ALA A 242 5.27 19.89 -12.61
CA ALA A 242 4.30 18.87 -13.00
C ALA A 242 4.80 17.45 -12.69
N VAL A 243 3.88 16.59 -12.29
CA VAL A 243 4.10 15.14 -12.09
C VAL A 243 2.99 14.35 -12.78
N LYS A 244 3.24 13.07 -13.05
CA LYS A 244 2.24 12.15 -13.58
C LYS A 244 1.66 11.31 -12.44
N LEU A 245 0.33 11.28 -12.34
CA LEU A 245 -0.38 10.49 -11.34
C LEU A 245 -1.24 9.41 -12.01
N ALA A 246 -1.20 8.20 -11.47
CA ALA A 246 -2.20 7.16 -11.73
C ALA A 246 -3.49 7.47 -10.93
N PRO A 247 -4.66 6.94 -11.34
CA PRO A 247 -5.90 7.14 -10.60
C PRO A 247 -5.87 6.47 -9.20
N PRO A 248 -6.55 7.01 -8.18
CA PRO A 248 -6.59 6.45 -6.83
C PRO A 248 -6.91 4.95 -6.81
N SER A 249 -6.14 4.17 -6.05
CA SER A 249 -6.17 2.70 -5.96
C SER A 249 -6.12 2.25 -4.50
N GLY A 250 -6.47 0.99 -4.27
CA GLY A 250 -6.22 0.30 -2.99
C GLY A 250 -7.47 -0.38 -2.43
N ASP A 251 -7.22 -1.47 -1.73
CA ASP A 251 -8.21 -2.31 -1.04
C ASP A 251 -8.35 -1.97 0.45
N PHE A 252 -7.41 -1.20 1.02
CA PHE A 252 -7.52 -0.67 2.38
C PHE A 252 -8.22 0.69 2.40
N PHE A 253 -9.42 0.72 2.97
CA PHE A 253 -10.17 1.96 3.17
C PHE A 253 -11.17 1.83 4.31
N LEU A 254 -11.68 2.98 4.74
CA LEU A 254 -12.70 3.08 5.77
C LEU A 254 -14.02 2.45 5.30
N GLU A 255 -14.41 1.37 5.96
CA GLU A 255 -15.65 0.62 5.78
C GLU A 255 -16.41 0.58 7.11
N ALA A 256 -16.95 1.74 7.47
CA ALA A 256 -17.72 1.92 8.69
C ALA A 256 -19.04 2.65 8.35
N SER A 257 -20.15 2.13 8.88
CA SER A 257 -21.41 2.89 8.90
C SER A 257 -21.29 4.05 9.88
N LYS A 258 -22.21 5.03 9.83
CA LYS A 258 -22.18 6.18 10.73
C LYS A 258 -22.24 5.81 12.22
N ASP A 259 -22.80 4.64 12.53
CA ASP A 259 -23.01 4.16 13.89
C ASP A 259 -21.91 3.16 14.33
N THR A 260 -20.97 2.82 13.44
CA THR A 260 -19.87 1.89 13.75
C THR A 260 -18.73 2.66 14.43
N PRO A 261 -18.37 2.36 15.69
CA PRO A 261 -17.21 2.99 16.32
C PRO A 261 -15.93 2.62 15.56
N VAL A 262 -14.97 3.54 15.52
CA VAL A 262 -13.70 3.33 14.82
C VAL A 262 -12.50 3.68 15.68
N ALA A 263 -11.40 2.96 15.49
CA ALA A 263 -10.08 3.32 15.99
C ALA A 263 -9.10 3.42 14.82
N LEU A 264 -8.46 4.58 14.71
CA LEU A 264 -7.47 4.93 13.71
C LEU A 264 -6.10 4.90 14.40
N ILE A 265 -5.34 3.83 14.19
CA ILE A 265 -4.09 3.54 14.91
C ILE A 265 -2.90 3.66 13.95
N SER A 266 -1.97 4.58 14.23
CA SER A 266 -0.85 4.83 13.32
C SER A 266 0.51 4.96 13.98
N GLY A 267 1.55 4.58 13.24
CA GLY A 267 2.95 4.76 13.61
C GLY A 267 3.70 5.61 12.59
N GLY A 268 4.23 6.77 13.01
CA GLY A 268 4.94 7.72 12.13
C GLY A 268 4.12 8.08 10.90
N VAL A 269 4.71 8.04 9.70
CA VAL A 269 4.01 8.43 8.44
C VAL A 269 2.78 7.57 8.09
N GLY A 270 2.57 6.44 8.78
CA GLY A 270 1.33 5.67 8.70
C GLY A 270 0.07 6.45 9.11
N LEU A 271 0.22 7.65 9.70
CA LEU A 271 -0.92 8.55 9.96
C LEU A 271 -1.62 9.06 8.70
N THR A 272 -0.99 8.95 7.53
CA THR A 272 -1.50 9.53 6.28
C THR A 272 -2.87 8.98 5.84
N PRO A 273 -3.10 7.67 5.71
CA PRO A 273 -4.44 7.16 5.45
C PRO A 273 -5.40 7.44 6.62
N MET A 274 -4.91 7.38 7.87
CA MET A 274 -5.74 7.66 9.04
C MET A 274 -6.27 9.10 9.03
N LEU A 275 -5.46 10.07 8.60
CA LEU A 275 -5.88 11.47 8.52
C LEU A 275 -6.99 11.66 7.48
N SER A 276 -6.92 10.96 6.35
CA SER A 276 -8.00 10.94 5.36
C SER A 276 -9.30 10.40 5.94
N MET A 277 -9.21 9.31 6.71
CA MET A 277 -10.35 8.72 7.41
C MET A 277 -10.93 9.68 8.45
N LEU A 278 -10.08 10.28 9.30
CA LEU A 278 -10.50 11.22 10.34
C LEU A 278 -11.19 12.44 9.73
N GLU A 279 -10.57 13.10 8.74
CA GLU A 279 -11.18 14.26 8.05
C GLU A 279 -12.54 13.90 7.42
N THR A 280 -12.73 12.66 6.95
CA THR A 280 -13.99 12.22 6.35
C THR A 280 -15.09 11.99 7.39
N LEU A 281 -14.71 11.47 8.57
CA LEU A 281 -15.63 11.17 9.66
C LEU A 281 -16.07 12.43 10.42
N THR A 282 -15.20 13.45 10.53
CA THR A 282 -15.48 14.68 11.26
C THR A 282 -16.77 15.36 10.77
N GLY A 283 -17.74 15.51 11.68
CA GLY A 283 -19.05 16.13 11.41
C GLY A 283 -20.05 15.26 10.65
N LYS A 284 -19.72 13.99 10.33
CA LYS A 284 -20.58 13.07 9.56
C LYS A 284 -20.80 11.71 10.22
N HIS A 285 -20.15 11.47 11.36
CA HIS A 285 -20.13 10.19 12.07
C HIS A 285 -20.82 10.31 13.42
N ASP A 286 -21.66 9.32 13.75
CA ASP A 286 -22.55 9.30 14.91
C ASP A 286 -22.06 8.34 16.02
N ALA A 287 -20.86 7.77 15.88
CA ALA A 287 -20.22 6.88 16.85
C ALA A 287 -18.83 7.36 17.29
N ASP A 288 -18.23 6.65 18.24
CA ASP A 288 -16.96 7.02 18.85
C ASP A 288 -15.78 6.84 17.89
N ILE A 289 -14.88 7.82 17.88
CA ILE A 289 -13.65 7.81 17.07
C ILE A 289 -12.45 7.86 18.01
N HIS A 290 -11.58 6.86 17.94
CA HIS A 290 -10.29 6.91 18.63
C HIS A 290 -9.18 7.23 17.63
N TRP A 291 -8.51 8.36 17.80
CA TRP A 291 -7.24 8.66 17.15
C TRP A 291 -6.09 8.23 18.07
N ILE A 292 -5.31 7.25 17.62
CA ILE A 292 -4.18 6.70 18.37
C ILE A 292 -2.94 6.81 17.49
N HIS A 293 -1.93 7.54 17.92
CA HIS A 293 -0.74 7.78 17.12
C HIS A 293 0.54 7.63 17.94
N ALA A 294 1.53 6.95 17.37
CA ALA A 294 2.86 6.85 17.94
C ALA A 294 3.90 7.43 16.98
N THR A 295 4.82 8.23 17.50
CA THR A 295 5.95 8.79 16.76
C THR A 295 7.18 8.92 17.67
N GLU A 296 8.31 9.36 17.12
CA GLU A 296 9.56 9.45 17.90
C GLU A 296 9.43 10.51 18.99
N ASN A 297 9.07 11.73 18.61
CA ASN A 297 8.99 12.93 19.45
C ASN A 297 8.34 14.09 18.67
N GLY A 298 8.31 15.29 19.25
CA GLY A 298 7.70 16.48 18.68
C GLY A 298 8.26 16.89 17.30
N GLN A 299 9.56 16.68 17.05
CA GLN A 299 10.16 16.98 15.75
C GLN A 299 9.66 16.06 14.63
N HIS A 300 9.20 14.85 14.96
CA HIS A 300 8.71 13.88 14.01
C HIS A 300 7.18 13.92 13.85
N HIS A 301 6.47 14.48 14.82
CA HIS A 301 5.00 14.51 14.86
C HIS A 301 4.44 15.48 13.82
N ALA A 302 3.89 14.94 12.74
CA ALA A 302 3.22 15.71 11.71
C ALA A 302 1.73 15.93 12.06
N PHE A 303 1.17 17.06 11.63
CA PHE A 303 -0.27 17.39 11.75
C PHE A 303 -0.83 17.53 13.18
N GLY A 304 0.00 17.66 14.21
CA GLY A 304 -0.45 17.71 15.61
C GLY A 304 -1.56 18.74 15.86
N GLU A 305 -1.36 19.98 15.41
CA GLU A 305 -2.36 21.06 15.55
C GLU A 305 -3.66 20.78 14.78
N HIS A 306 -3.54 20.29 13.54
CA HIS A 306 -4.70 19.98 12.69
C HIS A 306 -5.54 18.84 13.28
N ILE A 307 -4.90 17.79 13.79
CA ILE A 307 -5.59 16.69 14.48
C ILE A 307 -6.28 17.22 15.73
N ASN A 308 -5.61 18.02 16.55
CA ASN A 308 -6.22 18.63 17.74
C ASN A 308 -7.47 19.43 17.38
N HIS A 309 -7.43 20.20 16.29
CA HIS A 309 -8.58 20.95 15.79
C HIS A 309 -9.74 20.02 15.38
N LEU A 310 -9.47 18.94 14.63
CA LEU A 310 -10.50 17.97 14.23
C LEU A 310 -11.13 17.26 15.43
N ILE A 311 -10.34 16.90 16.44
CA ILE A 311 -10.81 16.26 17.67
C ILE A 311 -11.69 17.21 18.48
N GLN A 312 -11.28 18.48 18.64
CA GLN A 312 -12.07 19.49 19.36
C GLN A 312 -13.45 19.76 18.73
N GLN A 313 -13.57 19.58 17.41
CA GLN A 313 -14.83 19.72 16.69
C GLN A 313 -15.77 18.51 16.83
N ASN A 314 -15.30 17.39 17.39
CA ASN A 314 -16.07 16.18 17.50
C ASN A 314 -16.10 15.66 18.95
N PRO A 315 -17.22 15.83 19.69
CA PRO A 315 -17.30 15.42 21.09
C PRO A 315 -17.19 13.91 21.32
N ARG A 316 -17.32 13.10 20.26
CA ARG A 316 -17.14 11.64 20.30
C ARG A 316 -15.75 11.18 19.87
N ALA A 317 -14.87 12.12 19.50
CA ALA A 317 -13.51 11.82 19.12
C ALA A 317 -12.56 11.94 20.33
N LYS A 318 -11.71 10.95 20.53
CA LYS A 318 -10.67 10.93 21.57
C LYS A 318 -9.30 10.78 20.91
N ARG A 319 -8.29 11.44 21.46
CA ARG A 319 -6.90 11.41 21.02
C ARG A 319 -6.05 10.74 22.10
N ASN A 320 -5.13 9.87 21.70
CA ASN A 320 -4.03 9.39 22.53
C ASN A 320 -2.74 9.33 21.69
N ILE A 321 -1.70 10.03 22.11
CA ILE A 321 -0.43 10.18 21.40
C ILE A 321 0.73 9.63 22.22
N TRP A 322 1.54 8.77 21.61
CA TRP A 322 2.79 8.27 22.15
C TRP A 322 3.97 8.95 21.49
N TYR A 323 4.86 9.49 22.32
CA TYR A 323 6.23 9.83 21.92
C TYR A 323 7.18 8.78 22.48
N ARG A 324 7.92 8.09 21.61
CA ARG A 324 8.84 7.03 22.02
C ARG A 324 9.99 7.58 22.87
N ASP A 325 10.57 8.69 22.43
CA ASP A 325 11.71 9.36 23.07
C ASP A 325 11.48 10.89 23.07
N PRO A 326 10.59 11.39 23.93
CA PRO A 326 10.23 12.82 23.98
C PRO A 326 11.45 13.70 24.22
N LEU A 327 11.50 14.84 23.54
CA LEU A 327 12.54 15.84 23.72
C LEU A 327 12.26 16.67 24.98
N ALA A 328 13.29 17.36 25.49
CA ALA A 328 13.14 18.29 26.62
C ALA A 328 12.18 19.47 26.33
N THR A 329 11.90 19.72 25.05
CA THR A 329 10.95 20.73 24.57
C THR A 329 9.53 20.21 24.41
N ASP A 330 9.31 18.90 24.52
CA ASP A 330 7.99 18.29 24.35
C ASP A 330 7.23 18.30 25.68
N SER A 331 5.98 18.76 25.65
CA SER A 331 5.11 18.87 26.82
C SER A 331 4.14 17.68 26.94
N LEU A 332 4.21 16.97 28.06
CA LEU A 332 3.21 15.95 28.42
C LEU A 332 1.83 16.59 28.63
N ALA A 333 0.78 15.93 28.14
CA ALA A 333 -0.61 16.36 28.11
C ALA A 333 -0.93 17.59 27.22
N GLU A 334 0.06 18.08 26.47
CA GLU A 334 -0.14 19.09 25.42
C GLU A 334 0.24 18.50 24.05
N ASP A 335 1.51 18.15 23.88
CA ASP A 335 2.05 17.62 22.63
C ASP A 335 1.77 16.13 22.49
N TYR A 336 1.93 15.38 23.60
CA TYR A 336 1.77 13.94 23.68
C TYR A 336 1.14 13.51 25.02
N ASP A 337 0.56 12.31 25.06
CA ASP A 337 -0.18 11.80 26.22
C ASP A 337 0.61 10.73 26.99
N HIS A 338 1.48 9.99 26.28
CA HIS A 338 2.24 8.88 26.85
C HIS A 338 3.68 8.82 26.30
N ALA A 339 4.63 8.44 27.14
CA ALA A 339 6.02 8.23 26.74
C ALA A 339 6.31 6.73 26.51
N GLY A 340 7.19 6.43 25.55
CA GLY A 340 7.68 5.07 25.29
C GLY A 340 6.93 4.33 24.18
N ILE A 341 6.98 3.00 24.23
CA ILE A 341 6.34 2.14 23.23
C ILE A 341 4.82 2.17 23.45
N ILE A 342 4.05 2.16 22.36
CA ILE A 342 2.59 2.13 22.41
C ILE A 342 2.06 0.94 23.22
N ASP A 343 1.15 1.24 24.15
CA ASP A 343 0.38 0.27 24.93
C ASP A 343 -1.08 0.67 24.82
N ILE A 344 -1.88 -0.13 24.11
CA ILE A 344 -3.29 0.18 23.91
C ILE A 344 -4.16 -0.21 25.10
N SER A 345 -3.63 -0.99 26.05
CA SER A 345 -4.38 -1.47 27.22
C SER A 345 -4.72 -0.34 28.20
N ILE A 346 -3.99 0.78 28.11
CA ILE A 346 -4.21 1.98 28.92
C ILE A 346 -5.13 3.01 28.24
N VAL A 347 -5.68 2.71 27.05
CA VAL A 347 -6.61 3.59 26.34
C VAL A 347 -8.04 3.33 26.79
N ASP A 348 -8.56 4.25 27.61
CA ASP A 348 -9.91 4.15 28.16
C ASP A 348 -11.00 4.00 27.08
N GLY A 349 -11.79 2.93 27.19
CA GLY A 349 -12.93 2.65 26.33
C GLY A 349 -12.61 2.16 24.92
N LEU A 350 -11.33 1.88 24.62
CA LEU A 350 -10.92 1.44 23.29
C LEU A 350 -11.54 0.09 22.91
N THR A 351 -11.56 -0.86 23.85
CA THR A 351 -11.97 -2.26 23.63
C THR A 351 -13.35 -2.60 24.20
N ASP A 352 -14.10 -1.59 24.68
CA ASP A 352 -15.40 -1.79 25.32
C ASP A 352 -16.50 -2.16 24.33
N ASP A 353 -16.35 -1.76 23.06
CA ASP A 353 -17.30 -2.04 21.99
C ASP A 353 -16.76 -3.08 21.01
N ALA A 354 -17.36 -4.27 21.02
CA ALA A 354 -17.00 -5.38 20.14
C ALA A 354 -17.32 -5.12 18.65
N GLN A 355 -18.12 -4.11 18.32
CA GLN A 355 -18.42 -3.68 16.95
C GLN A 355 -17.40 -2.67 16.41
N ARG A 356 -16.43 -2.22 17.23
CA ARG A 356 -15.42 -1.26 16.79
C ARG A 356 -14.55 -1.84 15.67
N HIS A 357 -14.37 -1.07 14.61
CA HIS A 357 -13.40 -1.37 13.55
C HIS A 357 -12.07 -0.68 13.86
N PHE A 358 -10.96 -1.40 13.68
CA PHE A 358 -9.60 -0.94 13.95
C PHE A 358 -8.83 -0.85 12.64
N TYR A 359 -8.31 0.34 12.33
CA TYR A 359 -7.51 0.60 11.13
C TYR A 359 -6.07 0.89 11.54
N LEU A 360 -5.13 0.05 11.10
CA LEU A 360 -3.72 0.10 11.48
C LEU A 360 -2.85 0.49 10.28
N CYS A 361 -1.94 1.43 10.46
CA CYS A 361 -0.91 1.71 9.47
C CYS A 361 0.40 2.20 10.11
N GLY A 362 1.51 1.57 9.76
CA GLY A 362 2.83 1.91 10.30
C GLY A 362 3.89 0.86 9.95
N PRO A 363 5.06 0.88 10.60
CA PRO A 363 6.05 -0.18 10.47
C PRO A 363 5.46 -1.56 10.84
N VAL A 364 5.90 -2.63 10.16
CA VAL A 364 5.36 -3.99 10.38
C VAL A 364 5.41 -4.41 11.84
N GLY A 365 6.54 -4.20 12.53
CA GLY A 365 6.68 -4.55 13.94
C GLY A 365 5.75 -3.74 14.87
N PHE A 366 5.43 -2.49 14.51
CA PHE A 366 4.43 -1.69 15.23
C PHE A 366 3.03 -2.29 15.06
N MET A 367 2.64 -2.58 13.82
CA MET A 367 1.30 -3.14 13.54
C MET A 367 1.12 -4.52 14.17
N GLN A 368 2.15 -5.39 14.11
CA GLN A 368 2.15 -6.68 14.80
C GLN A 368 1.99 -6.53 16.32
N ALA A 369 2.71 -5.60 16.93
CA ALA A 369 2.62 -5.35 18.37
C ALA A 369 1.21 -4.87 18.79
N VAL A 370 0.61 -3.95 18.02
CA VAL A 370 -0.75 -3.45 18.29
C VAL A 370 -1.80 -4.54 18.03
N ALA A 371 -1.72 -5.25 16.90
CA ALA A 371 -2.66 -6.31 16.57
C ALA A 371 -2.64 -7.44 17.61
N LYS A 372 -1.46 -7.81 18.11
CA LYS A 372 -1.32 -8.77 19.21
C LYS A 372 -2.01 -8.29 20.49
N GLN A 373 -1.91 -7.01 20.83
CA GLN A 373 -2.61 -6.44 21.99
C GLN A 373 -4.13 -6.48 21.80
N LEU A 374 -4.63 -6.12 20.60
CA LEU A 374 -6.07 -6.16 20.28
C LEU A 374 -6.63 -7.58 20.37
N VAL A 375 -5.96 -8.56 19.76
CA VAL A 375 -6.35 -9.97 19.83
C VAL A 375 -6.27 -10.49 21.27
N GLY A 376 -5.24 -10.10 22.01
CA GLY A 376 -5.11 -10.41 23.44
C GLY A 376 -6.24 -9.85 24.31
N ALA A 377 -6.83 -8.72 23.89
CA ALA A 377 -8.01 -8.12 24.50
C ALA A 377 -9.35 -8.72 24.01
N GLY A 378 -9.31 -9.76 23.17
CA GLY A 378 -10.50 -10.46 22.67
C GLY A 378 -11.13 -9.86 21.41
N ILE A 379 -10.47 -8.90 20.76
CA ILE A 379 -10.96 -8.33 19.49
C ILE A 379 -10.82 -9.35 18.37
N SER A 380 -11.89 -9.52 17.58
CA SER A 380 -11.89 -10.40 16.41
C SER A 380 -10.94 -9.89 15.33
N LYS A 381 -10.16 -10.79 14.71
CA LYS A 381 -9.30 -10.46 13.57
C LYS A 381 -10.09 -9.82 12.41
N GLY A 382 -11.38 -10.16 12.25
CA GLY A 382 -12.24 -9.59 11.21
C GLY A 382 -12.50 -8.09 11.35
N SER A 383 -12.30 -7.52 12.54
CA SER A 383 -12.46 -6.09 12.82
C SER A 383 -11.13 -5.32 12.77
N ILE A 384 -10.02 -5.99 12.43
CA ILE A 384 -8.68 -5.40 12.36
C ILE A 384 -8.26 -5.32 10.89
N HIS A 385 -8.22 -4.10 10.38
CA HIS A 385 -7.82 -3.77 9.01
C HIS A 385 -6.44 -3.11 9.05
N TYR A 386 -5.56 -3.43 8.10
CA TYR A 386 -4.23 -2.83 8.08
C TYR A 386 -3.66 -2.66 6.67
N GLU A 387 -2.72 -1.72 6.53
CA GLU A 387 -1.97 -1.50 5.30
C GLU A 387 -0.46 -1.41 5.57
N CYS A 388 0.33 -2.05 4.71
CA CYS A 388 1.78 -2.05 4.77
C CYS A 388 2.35 -1.10 3.71
N PHE A 389 3.22 -0.17 4.12
CA PHE A 389 4.00 0.62 3.15
C PHE A 389 5.20 -0.20 2.65
N GLY A 390 4.93 -1.07 1.68
CA GLY A 390 5.90 -2.01 1.10
C GLY A 390 5.23 -3.28 0.57
N PRO A 391 5.99 -4.35 0.34
CA PRO A 391 5.41 -5.68 0.11
C PRO A 391 4.47 -6.06 1.27
N HIS A 392 3.33 -6.64 0.95
CA HIS A 392 2.38 -7.09 1.98
C HIS A 392 3.05 -8.11 2.91
N LYS A 393 2.84 -7.96 4.22
CA LYS A 393 3.30 -8.88 5.25
C LYS A 393 2.11 -9.14 6.19
N VAL A 394 1.95 -10.40 6.60
CA VAL A 394 0.92 -10.79 7.55
C VAL A 394 1.35 -10.35 8.96
N ILE A 395 0.44 -9.73 9.71
CA ILE A 395 0.70 -9.20 11.06
C ILE A 395 0.26 -10.14 12.20
N ASP A 396 0.13 -11.44 11.89
CA ASP A 396 -0.41 -12.50 12.78
C ASP A 396 0.21 -12.59 14.17
#